data_AF-A0A7C8ZFE0-F1
#
_entry.id   AF-A0A7C8ZFE0-F1
#
_cell.length_a   1.000
_cell.length_b   1.000
_cell.length_c   1.000
_cell.angle_alpha   90.00
_cell.angle_beta   90.00
_cell.angle_gamma   90.00
#
_symmetry.space_group_name_H-M   'P 1'
#
loop_
_entity.id
_entity.type
_entity.pdbx_description
1 polymer ?
#
loop_
_entity_poly.entity_id
_entity_poly.type
_entity_poly.pdbx_seq_one_letter_code
_entity_poly.pdbx_strand_id
1 'polypeptide(L)'
;LDFALAYDLAIVNTYFRKREEHLITFKSGSARTQIDYFLVRARNRRWCRDCKVLPSECLTTQHRLLVLDVEFRGAAKRKKKVGVYRVRWWNLKGEKALKLSEKIKSEGKWRLDGDSNRI
;
A
#
# COMPACT_ATOMS: atom_id res chain seq x y z
N LEU A 1 -4.81 -0.28 -16.75
CA LEU A 1 -3.49 -0.87 -17.07
C LEU A 1 -2.55 0.15 -17.72
N ASP A 2 -3.12 1.12 -18.44
CA ASP A 2 -2.41 2.14 -19.22
C ASP A 2 -1.40 2.95 -18.40
N PHE A 3 -1.68 3.23 -17.13
CA PHE A 3 -0.70 3.85 -16.22
C PHE A 3 0.59 3.02 -16.12
N ALA A 4 0.47 1.70 -15.92
CA ALA A 4 1.65 0.86 -15.82
C ALA A 4 2.44 0.82 -17.13
N LEU A 5 1.74 0.81 -18.27
CA LEU A 5 2.36 0.86 -19.60
C LEU A 5 3.08 2.19 -19.85
N ALA A 6 2.42 3.32 -19.57
CA ALA A 6 2.96 4.66 -19.79
C ALA A 6 4.24 4.94 -18.99
N TYR A 7 4.39 4.32 -17.81
CA TYR A 7 5.51 4.55 -16.90
C TYR A 7 6.52 3.39 -16.85
N ASP A 8 6.45 2.42 -17.77
CA ASP A 8 7.32 1.24 -17.80
C ASP A 8 7.33 0.49 -16.46
N LEU A 9 6.14 0.23 -15.92
CA LEU A 9 5.92 -0.48 -14.67
C LEU A 9 5.43 -1.91 -14.94
N ALA A 10 6.09 -2.87 -14.30
CA ALA A 10 5.67 -4.25 -14.22
C ALA A 10 4.72 -4.46 -13.03
N ILE A 11 3.57 -5.08 -13.30
CA ILE A 11 2.61 -5.51 -12.28
C ILE A 11 3.09 -6.85 -11.73
N VAL A 12 3.77 -6.86 -10.59
CA VAL A 12 4.53 -8.04 -10.15
C VAL A 12 3.63 -9.25 -9.88
N ASN A 13 2.40 -9.00 -9.42
CA ASN A 13 1.39 -10.02 -9.13
C ASN A 13 1.12 -10.97 -10.32
N THR A 14 1.26 -10.50 -11.56
CA THR A 14 0.91 -11.29 -12.76
C THR A 14 2.02 -12.23 -13.24
N TYR A 15 3.25 -12.05 -12.75
CA TYR A 15 4.39 -12.82 -13.23
C TYR A 15 4.61 -14.17 -12.52
N PHE A 16 3.90 -14.40 -11.42
CA PHE A 16 4.05 -15.62 -10.63
C PHE A 16 2.72 -16.37 -10.63
N ARG A 17 2.75 -17.61 -11.10
CA ARG A 17 1.54 -18.45 -11.10
C ARG A 17 1.16 -18.81 -9.66
N LYS A 18 -0.03 -18.40 -9.23
CA LYS A 18 -0.62 -18.72 -7.93
C LYS A 18 -1.94 -19.44 -8.11
N ARG A 19 -2.38 -20.13 -7.07
CA ARG A 19 -3.74 -20.68 -7.00
C ARG A 19 -4.73 -19.53 -6.81
N GLU A 20 -5.98 -19.73 -7.24
CA GLU A 20 -7.01 -18.69 -7.21
C GLU A 20 -7.21 -18.10 -5.81
N GLU A 21 -7.20 -18.95 -4.77
CA GLU A 21 -7.35 -18.50 -3.39
C GLU A 21 -6.22 -17.57 -2.91
N HIS A 22 -5.04 -17.68 -3.54
CA HIS A 22 -3.83 -16.89 -3.26
C HIS A 22 -3.67 -15.68 -4.18
N LEU A 23 -4.65 -15.41 -5.07
CA LEU A 23 -4.70 -14.18 -5.87
C LEU A 23 -5.60 -13.11 -5.24
N ILE A 24 -6.56 -13.53 -4.42
CA ILE A 24 -7.57 -12.66 -3.80
C ILE A 24 -6.90 -11.77 -2.75
N THR A 25 -6.86 -10.46 -2.97
CA THR A 25 -6.38 -9.48 -1.99
C THR A 25 -7.50 -8.82 -1.20
N PHE A 26 -8.74 -8.89 -1.70
CA PHE A 26 -9.92 -8.35 -1.03
C PHE A 26 -11.07 -9.36 -1.03
N LYS A 27 -11.74 -9.48 0.12
CA LYS A 27 -12.90 -10.36 0.30
C LYS A 27 -13.96 -9.66 1.15
N SER A 28 -15.17 -9.53 0.62
CA SER A 28 -16.33 -9.00 1.33
C SER A 28 -17.58 -9.77 0.90
N GLY A 29 -18.22 -10.51 1.82
CA GLY A 29 -19.33 -11.40 1.49
C GLY A 29 -18.94 -12.41 0.40
N SER A 30 -19.68 -12.41 -0.71
CA SER A 30 -19.40 -13.21 -1.92
C SER A 30 -18.33 -12.60 -2.82
N ALA A 31 -18.02 -11.31 -2.68
CA ALA A 31 -17.03 -10.63 -3.51
C ALA A 31 -15.62 -11.09 -3.17
N ARG A 32 -14.87 -11.47 -4.20
CA ARG A 32 -13.48 -11.94 -4.14
C ARG A 32 -12.72 -11.30 -5.29
N THR A 33 -11.83 -10.35 -4.98
CA THR A 33 -11.16 -9.57 -6.01
C THR A 33 -9.66 -9.42 -5.71
N GLN A 34 -8.91 -9.07 -6.75
CA GLN A 34 -7.53 -8.62 -6.65
C GLN A 34 -7.54 -7.11 -6.94
N ILE A 35 -7.33 -6.30 -5.90
CA ILE A 35 -7.32 -4.83 -6.00
C ILE A 35 -6.03 -4.20 -5.48
N ASP A 36 -5.21 -4.99 -4.77
CA ASP A 36 -3.91 -4.58 -4.26
C ASP A 36 -2.81 -5.14 -5.18
N TYR A 37 -1.92 -4.27 -5.65
CA TYR A 37 -0.87 -4.63 -6.61
C TYR A 37 0.48 -4.04 -6.22
N PHE A 38 1.55 -4.80 -6.46
CA PHE A 38 2.90 -4.24 -6.47
C PHE A 38 3.30 -3.82 -7.88
N LEU A 39 3.62 -2.54 -8.02
CA LEU A 39 4.22 -1.97 -9.24
C LEU A 39 5.72 -1.78 -9.03
N VAL A 40 6.52 -2.30 -9.94
CA VAL A 40 7.97 -2.07 -9.95
C VAL A 40 8.39 -1.60 -11.33
N ARG A 41 9.51 -0.86 -11.45
CA ARG A 41 10.05 -0.55 -12.78
C ARG A 41 10.34 -1.84 -13.53
N ALA A 42 9.97 -1.94 -14.80
CA ALA A 42 10.13 -3.16 -15.59
C ALA A 42 11.59 -3.67 -15.56
N ARG A 43 12.56 -2.75 -15.72
CA ARG A 43 14.00 -3.06 -15.62
C ARG A 43 14.43 -3.70 -14.29
N ASN A 44 13.70 -3.46 -13.20
CA ASN A 44 13.99 -3.97 -11.85
C ASN A 44 13.23 -5.27 -11.53
N ARG A 45 12.28 -5.70 -12.38
CA ARG A 45 11.45 -6.90 -12.14
C ARG A 45 12.28 -8.15 -11.84
N ARG A 46 13.48 -8.28 -12.43
CA ARG A 46 14.41 -9.41 -12.19
C ARG A 46 14.81 -9.62 -10.73
N TRP A 47 14.67 -8.60 -9.89
CA TRP A 47 14.97 -8.69 -8.46
C TRP A 47 13.80 -9.24 -7.64
N CYS A 48 12.58 -9.21 -8.17
CA CYS A 48 11.42 -9.79 -7.51
C CYS A 48 11.47 -11.32 -7.63
N ARG A 49 11.50 -12.01 -6.49
CA ARG A 49 11.59 -13.48 -6.40
C ARG A 49 10.23 -14.14 -6.29
N ASP A 50 9.30 -13.50 -5.62
CA ASP A 50 7.92 -13.98 -5.51
C ASP A 50 6.97 -12.80 -5.18
N CYS A 51 5.68 -12.98 -5.47
CA CYS A 51 4.61 -12.12 -4.99
C CYS A 51 3.45 -12.99 -4.54
N LYS A 52 3.07 -12.91 -3.27
CA LYS A 52 2.10 -13.83 -2.66
C LYS A 52 1.15 -13.10 -1.73
N VAL A 53 -0.10 -13.52 -1.75
CA VAL A 53 -1.08 -13.15 -0.72
C VAL A 53 -0.94 -14.12 0.44
N LEU A 54 -0.98 -13.62 1.68
CA LEU A 54 -1.13 -14.45 2.87
C LEU A 54 -2.63 -14.67 3.14
N PRO A 55 -3.14 -15.90 3.00
CA PRO A 55 -4.57 -16.19 3.13
C PRO A 55 -5.04 -16.38 4.59
N SER A 56 -4.20 -16.09 5.59
CA SER A 56 -4.42 -16.40 7.01
C SER A 56 -5.81 -16.01 7.52
N GLU A 57 -6.33 -16.76 8.50
CA GLU A 57 -7.69 -16.61 9.03
C GLU A 57 -8.00 -15.15 9.39
N CYS A 58 -8.91 -14.59 8.58
CA CYS A 58 -9.24 -13.20 8.45
C CYS A 58 -10.19 -12.78 9.57
N LEU A 59 -9.75 -12.77 10.82
CA LEU A 59 -10.69 -12.51 11.92
C LEU A 59 -11.25 -11.07 11.94
N THR A 60 -10.70 -10.12 11.17
CA THR A 60 -11.19 -8.72 11.22
C THR A 60 -11.10 -7.87 9.93
N THR A 61 -10.38 -8.27 8.87
CA THR A 61 -10.12 -7.37 7.73
C THR A 61 -10.60 -7.92 6.39
N GLN A 62 -11.23 -7.04 5.58
CA GLN A 62 -11.63 -7.37 4.20
C GLN A 62 -10.42 -7.50 3.27
N HIS A 63 -9.32 -6.80 3.56
CA HIS A 63 -8.07 -6.87 2.81
C HIS A 63 -7.14 -7.96 3.36
N ARG A 64 -6.47 -8.66 2.47
CA ARG A 64 -5.45 -9.67 2.76
C ARG A 64 -4.07 -9.11 2.46
N LEU A 65 -3.09 -9.57 3.22
CA LEU A 65 -1.74 -9.07 3.10
C LEU A 65 -1.09 -9.55 1.80
N LEU A 66 -0.74 -8.62 0.92
CA LEU A 66 0.10 -8.86 -0.25
C LEU A 66 1.57 -8.67 0.11
N VAL A 67 2.39 -9.67 -0.18
CA VAL A 67 3.82 -9.70 0.14
C VAL A 67 4.63 -9.82 -1.15
N LEU A 68 5.64 -8.97 -1.29
CA LEU A 68 6.63 -9.01 -2.35
C LEU A 68 7.99 -9.44 -1.79
N ASP A 69 8.55 -10.50 -2.35
CA ASP A 69 9.91 -10.95 -2.06
C ASP A 69 10.88 -10.34 -3.08
N VAL A 70 11.92 -9.65 -2.61
CA VAL A 70 12.88 -8.92 -3.45
C VAL A 70 14.30 -9.20 -3.00
N GLU A 71 15.14 -9.68 -3.92
CA GLU A 71 16.56 -9.89 -3.70
C GLU A 71 17.37 -8.69 -4.21
N PHE A 72 17.99 -7.95 -3.30
CA PHE A 72 18.94 -6.89 -3.65
C PHE A 72 20.36 -7.42 -3.55
N ARG A 73 21.04 -7.56 -4.70
CA ARG A 73 22.47 -7.85 -4.76
C ARG A 73 23.26 -6.55 -4.61
N GLY A 74 23.45 -6.12 -3.37
CA GLY A 74 24.28 -4.97 -3.05
C GLY A 74 24.58 -4.91 -1.56
N ALA A 75 25.79 -4.46 -1.19
CA ALA A 75 26.08 -4.15 0.19
C ALA A 75 25.07 -3.11 0.67
N ALA A 76 24.34 -3.41 1.74
CA ALA A 76 23.48 -2.44 2.40
C ALA A 76 24.35 -1.26 2.83
N LYS A 77 24.41 -0.20 2.00
CA LYS A 77 25.06 1.04 2.40
C LYS A 77 24.38 1.45 3.69
N ARG A 78 25.14 1.62 4.79
CA ARG A 78 24.62 2.22 6.03
C ARG A 78 23.87 3.47 5.60
N LYS A 79 22.53 3.42 5.67
CA LYS A 79 21.74 4.62 5.45
C LYS A 79 22.30 5.61 6.48
N LYS A 80 22.81 6.78 6.03
CA LYS A 80 22.85 7.93 6.93
C LYS A 80 21.46 7.97 7.56
N LYS A 81 21.36 8.05 8.88
CA LYS A 81 20.06 8.21 9.56
C LYS A 81 19.47 9.53 9.10
N VAL A 82 18.89 9.57 7.90
CA VAL A 82 17.89 10.56 7.53
C VAL A 82 16.84 10.33 8.59
N GLY A 83 16.70 11.31 9.49
CA GLY A 83 15.87 11.18 10.67
C GLY A 83 14.53 10.59 10.24
N VAL A 84 14.24 9.37 10.70
CA VAL A 84 12.96 8.74 10.41
C VAL A 84 11.93 9.70 10.96
N TYR A 85 11.15 10.34 10.09
CA TYR A 85 10.09 11.25 10.49
C TYR A 85 8.95 10.38 11.05
N ARG A 86 9.16 9.91 12.28
CA ARG A 86 8.16 9.14 13.02
C ARG A 86 7.27 10.15 13.69
N VAL A 87 6.04 10.26 13.22
CA VAL A 87 5.00 11.03 13.90
C VAL A 87 4.81 10.43 15.28
N ARG A 88 5.20 11.19 16.31
CA ARG A 88 5.07 10.78 17.71
C ARG A 88 3.69 11.18 18.20
N TRP A 89 2.66 10.43 17.81
CA TRP A 89 1.27 10.70 18.22
C TRP A 89 1.11 10.80 19.74
N TRP A 90 1.88 10.03 20.51
CA TRP A 90 1.91 10.12 21.98
C TRP A 90 2.39 11.48 22.51
N ASN A 91 3.12 12.26 21.71
CA ASN A 91 3.57 13.61 22.03
C ASN A 91 2.59 14.71 21.57
N LEU A 92 1.46 14.34 20.93
CA LEU A 92 0.44 15.26 20.47
C LEU A 92 -0.56 15.56 21.61
N LYS A 93 -0.14 16.36 22.58
CA LYS A 93 -0.95 16.77 23.73
C LYS A 93 -0.89 18.29 23.93
N GLY A 94 -1.90 18.84 24.59
CA GLY A 94 -1.99 20.27 24.94
C GLY A 94 -1.95 21.19 23.71
N GLU A 95 -1.14 22.24 23.79
CA GLU A 95 -1.00 23.28 22.76
C GLU A 95 -0.66 22.71 21.36
N LYS A 96 0.10 21.61 21.29
CA LYS A 96 0.45 20.96 20.00
C LYS A 96 -0.76 20.35 19.31
N ALA A 97 -1.70 19.80 20.07
CA ALA A 97 -2.93 19.25 19.54
C ALA A 97 -3.88 20.36 19.07
N LEU A 98 -3.94 21.47 19.82
CA LEU A 98 -4.74 22.64 19.46
C LEU A 98 -4.25 23.29 18.17
N LYS A 99 -2.94 23.56 18.04
CA LYS A 99 -2.34 24.11 16.81
C LYS A 99 -2.58 23.23 15.59
N LEU A 100 -2.52 21.91 15.75
CA LEU A 100 -2.84 20.97 14.68
C LEU A 100 -4.33 21.05 14.30
N SER A 101 -5.22 21.10 15.29
CA SER A 101 -6.68 21.22 15.08
C SER A 101 -7.04 22.53 14.35
N GLU A 102 -6.46 23.65 14.75
CA GLU A 102 -6.64 24.94 14.10
C GLU A 102 -6.15 24.92 12.66
N LYS A 103 -4.98 24.30 12.42
CA LYS A 103 -4.44 24.13 11.07
C LYS A 103 -5.32 23.24 10.19
N ILE A 104 -5.84 22.14 10.72
CA ILE A 104 -6.78 21.28 10.00
C ILE A 104 -8.05 22.05 9.63
N LYS A 105 -8.56 22.90 10.54
CA LYS A 105 -9.73 23.75 10.29
C LYS A 105 -9.46 24.84 9.26
N SER A 106 -8.27 25.45 9.27
CA SER A 106 -7.91 26.51 8.30
C SER A 106 -7.61 25.97 6.91
N GLU A 107 -7.00 24.78 6.82
CA GLU A 107 -6.77 24.08 5.55
C GLU A 107 -8.02 23.32 5.07
N GLY A 108 -9.03 23.17 5.95
CA GLY A 108 -10.27 22.45 5.73
C GLY A 108 -11.28 23.20 4.86
N LYS A 109 -10.98 23.37 3.58
CA LYS A 109 -12.01 23.53 2.54
C LYS A 109 -12.06 22.26 1.69
N TRP A 110 -12.34 21.13 2.34
CA TRP A 110 -12.64 19.89 1.65
C TRP A 110 -14.03 20.04 1.01
N ARG A 111 -14.12 19.92 -0.32
CA ARG A 111 -15.42 19.87 -1.00
C ARG A 111 -16.15 18.61 -0.50
N LEU A 112 -17.21 18.80 0.27
CA LEU A 112 -18.12 17.73 0.71
C LEU A 112 -19.22 17.43 -0.32
N ASP A 113 -19.11 17.95 -1.56
CA ASP A 113 -19.99 17.58 -2.66
C ASP A 113 -19.34 16.46 -3.47
N GLY A 114 -19.65 15.24 -3.07
CA GLY A 114 -19.17 14.02 -3.72
C GLY A 114 -19.60 12.80 -2.94
N ASP A 115 -20.91 12.57 -2.89
CA ASP A 115 -21.52 11.35 -2.36
C ASP A 115 -20.79 10.13 -2.96
N SER A 116 -19.94 9.51 -2.15
CA SER A 116 -19.04 8.42 -2.57
C SER A 116 -19.70 7.04 -2.45
N ASN A 117 -21.01 7.00 -2.22
CA ASN A 117 -21.81 5.78 -2.08
C ASN A 117 -22.83 5.59 -3.21
N ARG A 118 -22.39 5.81 -4.45
CA ARG A 118 -23.05 5.24 -5.63
C ARG A 118 -22.03 4.52 -6.49
N ILE A 119 -21.94 3.20 -6.28
CA ILE A 119 -21.97 2.08 -7.25
C ILE A 119 -21.58 0.80 -6.49
#